data_AF-A0A3N5SK10-F1
#
_entry.id   AF-A0A3N5SK10-F1
#
_cell.length_a   1.000
_cell.length_b   1.000
_cell.length_c   1.000
_cell.angle_alpha   90.00
_cell.angle_beta   90.00
_cell.angle_gamma   90.00
#
_symmetry.space_group_name_H-M   'P 1'
#
loop_
_entity.id
_entity.type
_entity.pdbx_description
1 polymer ?
#
loop_
_entity_poly.entity_id
_entity_poly.type
_entity_poly.pdbx_seq_one_letter_code
_entity_poly.pdbx_strand_id
1 'polypeptide(L)' 'MYIVHVFCHAKPDSVEAFKQACIENARNSVQEPGIARFDVIQQADD' A
#
# COMPACT_ATOMS: atom_id res chain seq x y z
N MET A 1 -17.58 9.27 -0.07
CA MET A 1 -16.41 8.39 -0.24
C MET A 1 -15.85 8.12 1.15
N TYR A 2 -15.78 6.85 1.55
CA TYR A 2 -15.13 6.47 2.81
C TYR A 2 -13.64 6.31 2.52
N ILE A 3 -12.78 7.01 3.26
CA ILE A 3 -11.35 7.07 3.01
C ILE A 3 -10.61 6.70 4.28
N VAL A 4 -9.60 5.85 4.14
CA VAL A 4 -8.66 5.50 5.21
C VAL A 4 -7.26 5.79 4.72
N HIS A 5 -6.47 6.50 5.53
CA HIS A 5 -5.04 6.69 5.29
C HIS A 5 -4.27 5.82 6.30
N VAL A 6 -3.62 4.77 5.81
CA VAL A 6 -2.88 3.81 6.64
C VAL A 6 -1.40 4.18 6.63
N PHE A 7 -0.84 4.42 7.82
CA PHE A 7 0.59 4.59 8.02
C PHE A 7 1.20 3.30 8.53
N CYS A 8 2.36 2.92 7.98
CA CYS A 8 3.09 1.72 8.38
C CYS A 8 4.59 1.98 8.32
N HIS A 9 5.34 1.35 9.22
CA HIS A 9 6.79 1.33 9.21
C HIS A 9 7.25 -0.09 8.91
N ALA A 10 7.93 -0.27 7.78
CA ALA A 10 8.58 -1.53 7.46
C ALA A 10 9.88 -1.67 8.26
N LYS A 11 10.29 -2.90 8.53
CA LYS A 11 11.65 -3.14 9.03
C LYS A 11 12.65 -2.73 7.94
N PRO A 12 13.79 -2.09 8.29
CA PRO A 12 14.76 -1.61 7.30
C PRO A 12 15.27 -2.68 6.33
N ASP A 13 15.42 -3.92 6.81
CA ASP A 13 15.88 -5.08 6.04
C ASP A 13 14.80 -5.69 5.14
N SER A 14 13.55 -5.25 5.27
CA SER A 14 12.37 -5.85 4.62
C SER A 14 11.61 -4.86 3.73
N VAL A 15 12.13 -3.65 3.50
CA VAL A 15 11.43 -2.58 2.76
C VAL A 15 11.03 -3.04 1.36
N GLU A 16 11.94 -3.65 0.60
CA GLU A 16 11.64 -4.08 -0.77
C GLU A 16 10.62 -5.23 -0.79
N ALA A 17 10.77 -6.21 0.11
CA ALA A 17 9.81 -7.31 0.23
C ALA A 17 8.40 -6.79 0.61
N PHE A 18 8.33 -5.84 1.55
CA PHE A 18 7.08 -5.21 1.96
C PHE A 18 6.45 -4.41 0.81
N LYS A 19 7.25 -3.64 0.06
CA LYS A 19 6.79 -2.90 -1.10
C LYS A 19 6.18 -3.81 -2.16
N GLN A 20 6.81 -4.93 -2.49
CA GLN A 20 6.26 -5.89 -3.47
C GLN A 20 4.94 -6.49 -2.98
N ALA A 21 4.86 -6.87 -1.70
CA ALA A 21 3.62 -7.37 -1.10
C ALA A 21 2.49 -6.32 -1.14
N CYS A 22 2.80 -5.05 -0.85
CA CYS A 22 1.83 -3.96 -0.94
C CYS A 22 1.35 -3.73 -2.39
N ILE A 23 2.25 -3.79 -3.37
CA ILE A 23 1.89 -3.63 -4.79
C ILE A 23 0.97 -4.76 -5.25
N GLU A 24 1.26 -6.01 -4.87
CA GLU A 24 0.40 -7.15 -5.18
C GLU A 24 -0.98 -7.00 -4.54
N ASN A 25 -1.02 -6.62 -3.26
CA ASN A 25 -2.27 -6.34 -2.56
C ASN A 25 -3.08 -5.25 -3.28
N ALA A 26 -2.46 -4.12 -3.60
CA ALA A 26 -3.11 -3.01 -4.29
C ALA A 26 -3.68 -3.43 -5.66
N ARG A 27 -2.91 -4.19 -6.46
CA ARG A 27 -3.35 -4.71 -7.77
C ARG A 27 -4.60 -5.58 -7.67
N ASN A 28 -4.72 -6.38 -6.63
CA ASN A 28 -5.90 -7.20 -6.39
C ASN A 28 -7.06 -6.35 -5.83
N SER A 29 -6.78 -5.46 -4.87
CA SER A 29 -7.82 -4.66 -4.22
C SER A 29 -8.49 -3.64 -5.12
N VAL A 30 -7.80 -3.05 -6.09
CA VAL A 30 -8.47 -2.15 -7.06
C VAL A 30 -9.53 -2.86 -7.92
N GLN A 31 -9.56 -4.19 -7.94
CA GLN A 31 -10.58 -4.99 -8.63
C GLN A 31 -11.78 -5.32 -7.74
N GLU A 32 -11.70 -5.05 -6.43
CA GLU A 32 -12.78 -5.34 -5.50
C GLU A 32 -13.96 -4.36 -5.69
N PRO A 33 -15.22 -4.85 -5.62
CA PRO A 33 -16.39 -3.98 -5.75
C PRO A 33 -16.41 -2.87 -4.71
N GLY A 34 -16.52 -1.62 -5.17
CA GLY A 34 -16.60 -0.44 -4.31
C GLY A 34 -15.26 0.18 -3.91
N ILE A 35 -14.13 -0.43 -4.29
CA ILE A 35 -12.80 0.17 -4.10
C ILE A 35 -12.54 1.17 -5.24
N ALA A 36 -12.57 2.46 -4.90
CA ALA A 36 -12.24 3.53 -5.83
C ALA A 36 -10.71 3.75 -5.97
N ARG A 37 -9.96 3.55 -4.89
CA ARG A 37 -8.51 3.73 -4.81
C ARG A 37 -7.90 2.79 -3.79
N PHE A 38 -6.71 2.28 -4.09
CA PHE A 38 -5.86 1.55 -3.16
C PHE A 38 -4.40 1.88 -3.48
N ASP A 39 -4.00 3.09 -3.10
CA ASP A 39 -2.69 3.62 -3.48
C ASP A 39 -1.61 3.16 -2.51
N VAL A 40 -0.44 2.82 -3.06
CA VAL A 40 0.77 2.53 -2.28
C VAL A 40 1.77 3.65 -2.54
N ILE A 41 2.14 4.35 -1.48
CA ILE A 41 3.07 5.47 -1.50
C ILE A 41 4.19 5.21 -0.49
N GLN A 42 5.42 5.52 -0.90
CA GLN A 42 6.60 5.47 -0.04
C GLN A 42 6.98 6.91 0.31
N GLN A 43 7.25 7.15 1.60
CA GLN A 43 7.76 8.45 2.04
C GLN A 43 9.11 8.71 1.37
N ALA A 44 9.32 9.92 0.87
CA ALA A 44 10.57 10.28 0.20
C ALA A 44 11.69 10.61 1.21
N ASP A 45 11.30 11.08 2.39
CA ASP A 45 12.17 11.38 3.51
C ASP A 45 12.08 10.19 4.50
N ASP A 46 13.23 9.63 4.90
CA ASP A 46 13.43 8.30 5.55
C ASP A 46 13.32 7.06 4.64
#